data_AF-A0AAU0KVC4-F1
#
_entry.id   AF-A0AAU0KVC4-F1
#
_cell.length_a   1.000
_cell.length_b   1.000
_cell.length_c   1.000
_cell.angle_alpha   90.00
_cell.angle_beta   90.00
_cell.angle_gamma   90.00
#
_symmetry.space_group_name_H-M   'P 1'
#
loop_
_entity.id
_entity.type
_entity.pdbx_description
1 polymer ?
#
loop_
_entity_poly.entity_id
_entity_poly.type
_entity_poly.pdbx_seq_one_letter_code
_entity_poly.pdbx_strand_id
1 'polypeptide(L)'
;MNKQVWNGEGLPPVGTVCEIKRVNDWLRVTIRFISDCHTVFVTDGETEACYQTCALQFRPTPTPEQIEAERRERISNAFLRAFNDARFSGGWKGSDSLYTSIYDAIRAGKIEGVKIDD
;
A
#
# COMPACT_ATOMS: atom_id res chain seq x y z
N MET A 1 -4.42 27.35 -17.63
CA MET A 1 -3.18 26.53 -17.71
C MET A 1 -3.57 25.10 -17.39
N ASN A 2 -3.49 24.17 -18.34
CA ASN A 2 -3.61 22.75 -18.03
C ASN A 2 -2.40 22.38 -17.16
N LYS A 3 -2.64 22.08 -15.87
CA LYS A 3 -1.60 21.50 -15.02
C LYS A 3 -1.32 20.11 -15.60
N GLN A 4 -0.22 19.98 -16.32
CA GLN A 4 0.20 18.69 -16.86
C GLN A 4 0.35 17.72 -15.68
N VAL A 5 -0.40 16.62 -15.73
CA VAL A 5 -0.34 15.59 -14.70
C VAL A 5 1.02 14.90 -14.82
N TRP A 6 1.79 14.94 -13.75
CA TRP A 6 3.08 14.26 -13.68
C TRP A 6 2.89 12.76 -13.86
N ASN A 7 3.58 12.18 -14.83
CA ASN A 7 3.46 10.78 -15.23
C ASN A 7 4.26 9.80 -14.35
N GLY A 8 5.03 10.31 -13.38
CA GLY A 8 5.88 9.51 -12.50
C GLY A 8 7.36 9.52 -12.89
N GLU A 9 7.73 10.15 -14.00
CA GLU A 9 9.13 10.24 -14.44
C GLU A 9 9.81 11.49 -13.88
N GLY A 10 11.00 11.32 -13.30
CA GLY A 10 11.74 12.42 -12.67
C GLY A 10 11.14 12.87 -11.34
N LEU A 11 11.39 14.12 -10.94
CA LEU A 11 10.84 14.68 -9.71
C LEU A 11 9.45 15.28 -9.95
N PRO A 12 8.49 15.08 -9.03
CA PRO A 12 7.17 15.70 -9.15
C PRO A 12 7.28 17.24 -9.10
N PRO A 13 6.58 17.99 -9.97
CA PRO A 13 6.51 19.45 -9.89
C PRO A 13 5.90 19.94 -8.56
N VAL A 14 6.27 21.16 -8.15
CA VAL A 14 5.65 21.81 -6.98
C VAL A 14 4.13 21.96 -7.17
N GLY A 15 3.38 21.64 -6.13
CA GLY A 15 1.92 21.62 -6.12
C GLY A 15 1.30 20.39 -6.77
N THR A 16 2.09 19.35 -7.06
CA THR A 16 1.60 18.02 -7.45
C THR A 16 1.09 17.29 -6.23
N VAL A 17 -0.06 16.63 -6.38
CA VAL A 17 -0.55 15.64 -5.42
C VAL A 17 -0.07 14.28 -5.92
N CYS A 18 0.72 13.59 -5.10
CA CYS A 18 1.33 12.32 -5.45
C CYS A 18 1.45 11.44 -4.19
N GLU A 19 2.08 10.27 -4.31
CA GLU A 19 2.39 9.44 -3.17
C GLU A 19 3.90 9.32 -2.94
N ILE A 20 4.30 9.22 -1.68
CA ILE A 20 5.67 8.92 -1.27
C ILE A 20 5.73 7.60 -0.50
N LYS A 21 6.78 6.82 -0.70
CA LYS A 21 6.99 5.57 0.08
C LYS A 21 7.46 5.92 1.50
N ARG A 22 6.75 5.41 2.51
CA ARG A 22 7.08 5.52 3.94
C ARG A 22 7.10 4.14 4.57
N VAL A 23 8.29 3.65 4.92
CA VAL A 23 8.52 2.31 5.51
C VAL A 23 7.85 1.21 4.67
N ASN A 24 6.57 0.92 4.91
CA ASN A 24 5.81 -0.10 4.21
C ASN A 24 4.68 0.46 3.32
N ASP A 25 4.25 1.71 3.53
CA ASP A 25 3.05 2.27 2.92
C ASP A 25 3.37 3.38 1.92
N TRP A 26 2.42 3.62 1.03
CA TRP A 26 2.41 4.79 0.16
C TRP A 26 1.52 5.85 0.77
N LEU A 27 2.08 7.03 1.02
CA LEU A 27 1.38 8.13 1.67
C LEU A 27 1.08 9.22 0.65
N ARG A 28 -0.19 9.62 0.54
CA ARG A 28 -0.62 10.75 -0.28
C ARG A 28 -0.14 12.07 0.31
N VAL A 29 0.49 12.89 -0.53
CA VAL A 29 1.09 14.17 -0.15
C VAL A 29 0.95 15.21 -1.26
N THR A 30 1.03 16.48 -0.88
CA THR A 30 1.19 17.61 -1.79
C THR A 30 2.59 18.18 -1.69
N ILE A 31 3.31 18.26 -2.81
CA ILE A 31 4.67 18.83 -2.85
C ILE A 31 4.61 20.34 -2.69
N ARG A 32 5.34 20.89 -1.71
CA ARG A 32 5.47 22.34 -1.46
C ARG A 32 6.79 22.91 -1.96
N PHE A 33 7.86 22.11 -1.89
CA PHE A 33 9.18 22.45 -2.42
C PHE A 33 9.91 21.16 -2.79
N ILE A 34 10.71 21.19 -3.85
CA ILE A 34 11.56 20.06 -4.21
C ILE A 34 12.84 20.55 -4.89
N SER A 35 13.95 19.96 -4.48
CA SER A 35 15.27 20.09 -5.10
C SER A 35 15.97 18.73 -5.06
N ASP A 36 17.17 18.64 -5.63
CA ASP A 36 17.97 17.41 -5.58
C ASP A 36 18.35 17.00 -4.14
N CYS A 37 18.40 17.97 -3.22
CA CYS A 37 18.79 17.71 -1.83
C CYS A 37 17.60 17.48 -0.92
N HIS A 38 16.57 18.33 -1.00
CA HIS A 38 15.46 18.33 -0.04
C HIS A 38 14.10 18.44 -0.71
N THR A 39 13.13 17.75 -0.14
CA THR A 39 11.72 17.82 -0.50
C THR A 39 10.90 18.22 0.71
N VAL A 40 10.06 19.24 0.56
CA VAL A 40 9.04 19.63 1.53
C VAL A 40 7.68 19.25 0.97
N PHE A 41 6.89 18.56 1.77
CA PHE A 41 5.55 18.11 1.39
C PHE A 41 4.59 18.22 2.57
N VAL A 42 3.31 18.29 2.25
CA VAL A 42 2.22 18.30 3.23
C VAL A 42 1.38 17.04 3.03
N THR A 43 1.16 16.31 4.12
CA THR A 43 0.28 15.14 4.15
C THR A 43 -1.19 15.57 4.13
N ASP A 44 -2.12 14.66 3.82
CA ASP A 44 -3.56 14.95 3.86
C ASP A 44 -4.05 15.38 5.26
N GLY A 45 -3.33 15.02 6.32
CA GLY A 45 -3.57 15.50 7.70
C GLY A 45 -2.95 16.86 8.01
N GLU A 46 -2.64 17.66 6.98
CA GLU A 46 -2.05 19.00 7.04
C GLU A 46 -0.70 19.10 7.77
N THR A 47 -0.05 17.95 8.03
CA THR A 47 1.28 17.94 8.61
C THR A 47 2.33 18.14 7.53
N GLU A 48 3.13 19.19 7.67
CA GLU A 48 4.30 19.46 6.83
C GLU A 48 5.52 18.67 7.31
N ALA A 49 6.31 18.17 6.37
CA ALA A 49 7.58 17.53 6.66
C ALA A 49 8.63 17.83 5.59
N CYS A 50 9.91 17.77 6.00
CA CYS A 50 11.07 17.93 5.12
C CYS A 50 11.94 16.67 5.20
N TYR A 51 12.32 16.15 4.04
CA TYR A 51 13.19 14.97 3.92
C TYR A 51 14.23 15.17 2.82
N GLN A 52 15.31 14.40 2.90
CA GLN A 52 16.27 14.32 1.80
C GLN A 52 15.60 13.69 0.57
N THR A 53 15.70 14.36 -0.58
CA THR A 53 15.02 13.91 -1.81
C THR A 53 15.47 12.52 -2.24
N CYS A 54 16.76 12.22 -2.10
CA CYS A 54 17.32 10.90 -2.43
C CYS A 54 16.81 9.76 -1.55
N ALA A 55 16.23 10.06 -0.39
CA ALA A 55 15.65 9.05 0.51
C ALA A 55 14.15 8.80 0.22
N LEU A 56 13.55 9.55 -0.71
CA LEU A 56 12.15 9.43 -1.07
C LEU A 56 11.98 8.69 -2.40
N GLN A 57 10.95 7.86 -2.45
CA GLN A 57 10.41 7.32 -3.70
C GLN A 57 9.07 7.98 -3.93
N PHE A 58 8.87 8.48 -5.15
CA PHE A 58 7.65 9.16 -5.56
C PHE A 58 6.91 8.29 -6.58
N ARG A 59 5.58 8.34 -6.54
CA ARG A 59 4.73 7.85 -7.63
C ARG A 59 3.51 8.74 -7.81
N PRO A 60 2.92 8.81 -9.00
CA PRO A 60 1.61 9.43 -9.18
C PRO A 60 0.56 8.79 -8.28
N THR A 61 -0.51 9.53 -7.98
CA THR A 61 -1.65 8.94 -7.27
C THR A 61 -2.22 7.79 -8.11
N PRO A 62 -2.40 6.59 -7.53
CA PRO A 62 -2.87 5.43 -8.27
C PRO A 62 -4.29 5.65 -8.79
N THR A 63 -4.56 5.12 -9.98
CA THR A 63 -5.92 5.10 -10.53
C THR A 63 -6.82 4.18 -9.71
N PRO A 64 -8.16 4.32 -9.79
CA PRO A 64 -9.08 3.40 -9.12
C PRO A 64 -8.83 1.92 -9.48
N GLU A 65 -8.44 1.65 -10.73
CA GLU A 65 -8.09 0.30 -11.19
C GLU A 65 -6.80 -0.22 -10.54
N GLN A 66 -5.77 0.63 -10.42
CA GLN A 66 -4.54 0.27 -9.72
C GLN A 66 -4.78 0.02 -8.24
N ILE A 67 -5.62 0.84 -7.58
CA ILE A 67 -6.02 0.65 -6.19
C ILE A 67 -6.72 -0.72 -6.01
N GLU A 68 -7.64 -1.08 -6.90
CA GLU A 68 -8.32 -2.38 -6.82
C GLU A 68 -7.37 -3.54 -7.14
N ALA A 69 -6.44 -3.37 -8.08
CA ALA A 69 -5.41 -4.36 -8.35
C ALA A 69 -4.50 -4.60 -7.13
N GLU A 70 -4.00 -3.54 -6.51
CA GLU A 70 -3.20 -3.60 -5.28
C GLU A 70 -4.01 -4.22 -4.13
N ARG A 71 -5.30 -3.87 -4.00
CA ARG A 71 -6.20 -4.49 -3.02
C ARG A 71 -6.32 -6.00 -3.24
N ARG A 72 -6.59 -6.45 -4.47
CA ARG A 72 -6.67 -7.88 -4.80
C ARG A 72 -5.37 -8.60 -4.51
N GLU A 73 -4.23 -7.99 -4.83
CA GLU A 73 -2.91 -8.56 -4.54
C GLU A 73 -2.66 -8.70 -3.03
N ARG A 74 -2.98 -7.67 -2.23
CA ARG A 74 -2.88 -7.75 -0.76
C ARG A 74 -3.73 -8.88 -0.18
N ILE A 75 -4.96 -9.02 -0.66
CA ILE A 75 -5.88 -10.11 -0.25
C ILE A 75 -5.30 -11.47 -0.64
N SER A 76 -4.85 -11.64 -1.89
CA SER A 76 -4.23 -12.87 -2.37
C SER A 76 -2.99 -13.25 -1.55
N ASN A 77 -2.16 -12.28 -1.21
CA ASN A 77 -0.98 -12.50 -0.37
C ASN A 77 -1.34 -12.88 1.07
N ALA A 78 -2.43 -12.32 1.63
CA ALA A 78 -2.93 -12.72 2.94
C ALA A 78 -3.42 -14.18 2.93
N PHE A 79 -4.15 -14.59 1.90
CA PHE A 79 -4.52 -16.00 1.70
C PHE A 79 -3.31 -16.91 1.60
N LEU A 80 -2.30 -16.55 0.82
CA LEU A 80 -1.07 -17.33 0.67
C LEU A 80 -0.31 -17.48 2.00
N ARG A 81 -0.27 -16.41 2.81
CA ARG A 81 0.32 -16.47 4.16
C ARG A 81 -0.45 -17.42 5.07
N ALA A 82 -1.77 -17.31 5.13
CA ALA A 82 -2.61 -18.22 5.92
C ALA A 82 -2.43 -19.69 5.47
N PHE A 83 -2.33 -19.92 4.17
CA PHE A 83 -2.04 -21.24 3.59
C PHE A 83 -0.68 -21.78 4.07
N ASN A 84 0.38 -20.97 3.96
CA ASN A 84 1.73 -21.38 4.35
C ASN A 84 1.84 -21.61 5.85
N ASP A 85 1.23 -20.76 6.67
CA ASP A 85 1.17 -20.95 8.12
C ASP A 85 0.51 -22.30 8.44
N ALA A 86 -0.66 -22.60 7.88
CA ALA A 86 -1.35 -23.87 8.10
C ALA A 86 -0.54 -25.09 7.63
N ARG A 87 0.23 -24.94 6.54
CA ARG A 87 1.01 -26.02 5.93
C ARG A 87 2.31 -26.33 6.69
N PHE A 88 3.00 -25.31 7.19
CA PHE A 88 4.38 -25.44 7.69
C PHE A 88 4.57 -25.22 9.20
N SER A 89 3.57 -24.69 9.92
CA SER A 89 3.69 -24.43 11.37
C SER A 89 3.49 -25.67 12.28
N GLY A 90 3.57 -26.89 11.73
CA GLY A 90 3.70 -28.13 12.51
C GLY A 90 2.39 -28.81 12.94
N GLY A 91 1.23 -28.31 12.51
CA GLY A 91 -0.10 -28.86 12.82
C GLY A 91 -0.80 -29.62 11.69
N TRP A 92 -0.11 -29.88 10.57
CA TRP A 92 -0.76 -30.43 9.36
C TRP A 92 -1.31 -31.85 9.61
N LYS A 93 -2.64 -31.99 9.69
CA LYS A 93 -3.37 -33.27 9.87
C LYS A 93 -4.11 -33.75 8.61
N GLY A 94 -3.86 -33.15 7.43
CA GLY A 94 -4.58 -33.40 6.17
C GLY A 94 -5.10 -32.11 5.50
N SER A 95 -5.82 -32.23 4.39
CA SER A 95 -6.40 -31.09 3.66
C SER A 95 -7.47 -30.33 4.44
N ASP A 96 -8.16 -30.99 5.37
CA ASP A 96 -9.26 -30.40 6.17
C ASP A 96 -8.76 -29.31 7.14
N SER A 97 -7.53 -29.46 7.67
CA SER A 97 -6.94 -28.45 8.56
C SER A 97 -6.58 -27.16 7.82
N LEU A 98 -6.40 -27.22 6.49
CA LEU A 98 -6.07 -26.06 5.68
C LEU A 98 -7.28 -25.13 5.50
N TYR A 99 -8.41 -25.67 5.08
CA TYR A 99 -9.64 -24.90 4.88
C TYR A 99 -10.14 -24.28 6.19
N THR A 100 -10.06 -25.05 7.29
CA THR A 100 -10.36 -24.55 8.63
C THR A 100 -9.46 -23.38 9.02
N SER A 101 -8.14 -23.46 8.78
CA SER A 101 -7.21 -22.39 9.12
C SER A 101 -7.44 -21.11 8.31
N ILE A 102 -7.80 -21.24 7.02
CA ILE A 102 -8.16 -20.09 6.18
C ILE A 102 -9.47 -19.47 6.67
N TYR A 103 -10.48 -20.29 6.98
CA TYR A 103 -11.75 -19.82 7.55
C TYR A 103 -11.53 -19.08 8.87
N ASP A 104 -10.71 -19.61 9.78
CA ASP A 104 -10.36 -18.97 11.04
C ASP A 104 -9.60 -17.66 10.82
N ALA A 105 -8.71 -17.59 9.82
CA ALA A 105 -8.02 -16.36 9.46
C ALA A 105 -8.98 -15.27 8.95
N ILE A 106 -9.98 -15.64 8.14
CA ILE A 106 -11.05 -14.71 7.70
C ILE A 106 -11.87 -14.26 8.91
N ARG A 107 -12.34 -15.20 9.74
CA ARG A 107 -13.13 -14.91 10.95
C ARG A 107 -12.36 -14.02 11.93
N ALA A 108 -11.05 -14.19 12.04
CA ALA A 108 -10.17 -13.36 12.86
C ALA A 108 -9.82 -12.00 12.22
N GLY A 109 -10.33 -11.70 11.02
CA GLY A 109 -10.07 -10.44 10.31
C GLY A 109 -8.64 -10.29 9.76
N LYS A 110 -7.88 -11.40 9.63
CA LYS A 110 -6.52 -11.38 9.10
C LYS A 110 -6.46 -11.22 7.58
N ILE A 111 -7.58 -11.44 6.90
CA ILE A 111 -7.74 -11.25 5.46
C ILE A 111 -8.66 -10.05 5.24
N GLU A 112 -8.06 -8.90 4.94
CA GLU A 112 -8.78 -7.64 4.78
C GLU A 112 -9.85 -7.72 3.68
N GLY A 113 -11.02 -7.14 3.92
CA GLY A 113 -12.06 -7.00 2.91
C GLY A 113 -12.82 -8.28 2.56
N VAL A 114 -12.55 -9.41 3.23
CA VAL A 114 -13.34 -10.64 3.16
C VAL A 114 -14.11 -10.79 4.47
N LYS A 115 -15.43 -10.89 4.39
CA LYS A 115 -16.32 -11.10 5.55
C LYS A 115 -17.17 -12.34 5.32
N ILE A 116 -17.52 -13.01 6.41
CA ILE A 116 -18.50 -14.09 6.41
C ILE A 116 -19.81 -13.43 6.83
N ASP A 117 -20.83 -13.54 6.00
CA ASP A 117 -22.20 -13.14 6.37
C ASP A 117 -22.76 -14.15 7.37
N ASP A 118 -23.61 -13.68 8.30
CA ASP A 118 -24.24 -14.49 9.35
C ASP A 118 -25.20 -15.57 8.79
#